data_AF-A0A225DCU5-F1
#
_entry.id   AF-A0A225DCU5-F1
#
_cell.length_a   1.000
_cell.length_b   1.000
_cell.length_c   1.000
_cell.angle_alpha   90.00
_cell.angle_beta   90.00
_cell.angle_gamma   90.00
#
_symmetry.space_group_name_H-M   'P 1'
#
loop_
_entity.id
_entity.type
_entity.pdbx_description
1 polymer ?
#
loop_
_entity_poly.entity_id
_entity_poly.type
_entity_poly.pdbx_seq_one_letter_code
_entity_poly.pdbx_strand_id
1 'polypeptide(L)'
;MRWQFLALTVAAFSAIAFFTSFPGAVAGDTKAGRPIEYRDLAFFPKRWEEQKRDTKMTPWEGDRVVFLTTTPDHDPKTMSRFLDRLDGGWKVYADLVGQAPRPLKQVNKKPTIAAIPDASLSCGIGCGYVGSTGIEVGGFYVGDYDLVRKRPDAFPHYYFYEMGRNYYVFGDRHSLFVTGYAVFMRYVCMDALKCDDPETPLRRLIEQAEDVYSRSDVSFLTGFTTLGGFGEKDPRLKDARGQAIHPSDQPVLYASAMLRLRKDYGGDAWAGRFFRTLARCLAIKPESKDAALTQALNWLVAASAAAGKDLTPVFVDRWRFPLAPPTARALKMVQWSDKDLDPVVVLKGLKPEFTPIGTP
;
A
#
# COMPACT_ATOMS: atom_id res chain seq x y z
N MET A 1 38.94 -19.72 -50.69
CA MET A 1 39.19 -19.42 -49.26
C MET A 1 38.12 -18.45 -48.77
N ARG A 2 37.05 -18.96 -48.15
CA ARG A 2 35.91 -18.20 -47.64
C ARG A 2 35.93 -18.28 -46.11
N TRP A 3 35.87 -17.12 -45.45
CA TRP A 3 35.78 -17.00 -44.00
C TRP A 3 34.35 -17.33 -43.54
N GLN A 4 34.24 -18.26 -42.58
CA GLN A 4 32.99 -18.66 -41.92
C GLN A 4 32.74 -17.77 -40.70
N PHE A 5 31.53 -17.20 -40.60
CA PHE A 5 30.99 -16.61 -39.39
C PHE A 5 30.39 -17.70 -38.49
N LEU A 6 30.81 -17.73 -37.23
CA LEU A 6 30.25 -18.56 -36.17
C LEU A 6 28.99 -17.85 -35.61
N ALA A 7 27.82 -18.46 -35.73
CA ALA A 7 26.59 -17.99 -35.09
C ALA A 7 26.44 -18.65 -33.71
N LEU A 8 26.49 -17.86 -32.63
CA LEU A 8 26.12 -18.29 -31.29
C LEU A 8 24.59 -18.40 -31.17
N THR A 9 24.12 -19.57 -30.78
CA THR A 9 22.70 -19.85 -30.47
C THR A 9 22.41 -19.41 -29.04
N VAL A 10 21.54 -18.41 -28.85
CA VAL A 10 21.01 -18.03 -27.53
C VAL A 10 19.78 -18.89 -27.25
N ALA A 11 19.87 -19.76 -26.26
CA ALA A 11 18.74 -20.52 -25.73
C ALA A 11 17.87 -19.60 -24.86
N ALA A 12 16.65 -19.30 -25.33
CA ALA A 12 15.64 -18.60 -24.57
C ALA A 12 14.95 -19.57 -23.59
N PHE A 13 15.14 -19.35 -22.29
CA PHE A 13 14.34 -20.01 -21.25
C PHE A 13 12.97 -19.32 -21.16
N SER A 14 11.94 -19.95 -21.71
CA SER A 14 10.54 -19.59 -21.44
C SER A 14 10.16 -20.02 -20.03
N ALA A 15 10.11 -19.07 -19.10
CA ALA A 15 9.44 -19.27 -17.82
C ALA A 15 7.92 -19.30 -18.06
N ILE A 16 7.33 -20.49 -18.01
CA ILE A 16 5.87 -20.67 -18.01
C ILE A 16 5.36 -20.19 -16.64
N ALA A 17 4.86 -18.96 -16.60
CA ALA A 17 4.08 -18.48 -15.46
C ALA A 17 2.71 -19.15 -15.49
N PHE A 18 2.46 -20.07 -14.56
CA PHE A 18 1.12 -20.58 -14.29
C PHE A 18 0.27 -19.42 -13.73
N PHE A 19 -0.43 -18.71 -14.60
CA PHE A 19 -1.54 -17.86 -14.19
C PHE A 19 -2.73 -18.77 -13.89
N THR A 20 -2.94 -19.07 -12.61
CA THR A 20 -4.21 -19.64 -12.16
C THR A 20 -5.29 -18.58 -12.37
N SER A 21 -6.06 -18.72 -13.45
CA SER A 21 -7.34 -18.06 -13.61
C SER A 21 -8.17 -18.40 -12.37
N PHE A 22 -8.46 -17.43 -11.51
CA PHE A 22 -9.46 -17.64 -10.47
C PHE A 22 -10.79 -17.92 -11.18
N PRO A 23 -11.39 -19.12 -11.03
CA PRO A 23 -12.74 -19.33 -11.50
C PRO A 23 -13.61 -18.33 -10.74
N GLY A 24 -14.30 -17.44 -11.48
CA GLY A 24 -15.28 -16.55 -10.90
C GLY A 24 -16.35 -17.42 -10.25
N ALA A 25 -16.30 -17.52 -8.91
CA ALA A 25 -17.39 -18.10 -8.16
C ALA A 25 -18.65 -17.34 -8.58
N VAL A 26 -19.67 -18.09 -9.01
CA VAL A 26 -20.98 -17.50 -9.27
C VAL A 26 -21.47 -16.96 -7.93
N ALA A 27 -21.39 -15.64 -7.77
CA ALA A 27 -21.81 -14.94 -6.57
C ALA A 27 -23.24 -15.35 -6.23
N GLY A 28 -23.41 -16.08 -5.11
CA GLY A 28 -24.73 -16.31 -4.55
C GLY A 28 -25.27 -14.99 -4.00
N ASP A 29 -26.56 -14.73 -4.18
CA ASP A 29 -27.18 -13.52 -3.66
C ASP A 29 -26.97 -13.43 -2.14
N THR A 30 -26.13 -12.49 -1.69
CA THR A 30 -25.89 -12.26 -0.26
C THR A 30 -27.12 -11.65 0.39
N LYS A 31 -27.49 -12.13 1.58
CA LYS A 31 -28.64 -11.61 2.33
C LYS A 31 -28.19 -10.69 3.46
N ALA A 32 -28.91 -9.59 3.63
CA ALA A 32 -28.82 -8.75 4.81
C ALA A 32 -29.12 -9.55 6.09
N GLY A 33 -28.30 -9.34 7.13
CA GLY A 33 -28.53 -9.87 8.46
C GLY A 33 -29.50 -9.00 9.27
N ARG A 34 -29.71 -9.37 10.54
CA ARG A 34 -30.54 -8.57 11.46
C ARG A 34 -29.75 -7.33 11.91
N PRO A 35 -30.39 -6.14 11.98
CA PRO A 35 -29.73 -4.94 12.48
C PRO A 35 -29.11 -5.13 13.86
N ILE A 36 -27.89 -4.63 14.05
CA ILE A 36 -27.12 -4.66 15.29
C ILE A 36 -26.92 -3.25 15.84
N GLU A 37 -26.60 -3.14 17.13
CA GLU A 37 -26.16 -1.87 17.71
C GLU A 37 -24.71 -1.56 17.32
N TYR A 38 -24.52 -0.50 16.52
CA TYR A 38 -23.21 -0.05 16.06
C TYR A 38 -22.53 0.91 17.03
N ARG A 39 -23.21 1.41 18.06
CA ARG A 39 -22.67 2.46 18.95
C ARG A 39 -21.27 2.14 19.49
N ASP A 40 -21.04 0.90 19.94
CA ASP A 40 -19.74 0.49 20.49
C ASP A 40 -18.67 0.21 19.41
N LEU A 41 -19.12 0.02 18.17
CA LEU A 41 -18.27 -0.17 17.00
C LEU A 41 -17.88 1.16 16.35
N ALA A 42 -18.70 2.21 16.47
CA ALA A 42 -18.42 3.54 15.97
C ALA A 42 -17.06 4.07 16.44
N PHE A 43 -16.38 4.84 15.58
CA PHE A 43 -15.10 5.45 15.94
C PHE A 43 -15.31 6.66 16.85
N PHE A 44 -16.40 7.40 16.60
CA PHE A 44 -16.78 8.60 17.36
C PHE A 44 -18.25 8.51 17.82
N PRO A 45 -18.59 7.61 18.77
CA PRO A 45 -19.98 7.39 19.20
C PRO A 45 -20.67 8.65 19.72
N LYS A 46 -19.93 9.58 20.33
CA LYS A 46 -20.47 10.87 20.79
C LYS A 46 -21.03 11.71 19.64
N ARG A 47 -20.40 11.69 18.45
CA ARG A 47 -20.89 12.45 17.30
C ARG A 47 -22.22 11.92 16.78
N TRP A 48 -22.43 10.60 16.84
CA TRP A 48 -23.71 9.99 16.49
C TRP A 48 -24.81 10.44 17.44
N GLU A 49 -24.52 10.45 18.75
CA GLU A 49 -25.43 10.89 19.80
C GLU A 49 -25.78 12.38 19.70
N GLU A 50 -24.77 13.25 19.57
CA GLU A 50 -24.95 14.70 19.42
C GLU A 50 -25.79 15.05 18.18
N GLN A 51 -25.60 14.32 17.08
CA GLN A 51 -26.38 14.48 15.85
C GLN A 51 -27.71 13.71 15.85
N LYS A 52 -28.06 13.03 16.94
CA LYS A 52 -29.28 12.22 17.08
C LYS A 52 -29.48 11.22 15.93
N ARG A 53 -28.39 10.58 15.51
CA ARG A 53 -28.39 9.56 14.46
C ARG A 53 -28.67 8.19 15.07
N ASP A 54 -29.48 7.39 14.38
CA ASP A 54 -29.70 5.99 14.72
C ASP A 54 -28.39 5.21 14.60
N THR A 55 -28.08 4.38 15.60
CA THR A 55 -26.90 3.51 15.62
C THR A 55 -27.21 2.08 15.20
N LYS A 56 -28.42 1.77 14.74
CA LYS A 56 -28.71 0.47 14.14
C LYS A 56 -28.05 0.36 12.78
N MET A 57 -27.25 -0.70 12.58
CA MET A 57 -26.68 -1.02 11.28
C MET A 57 -26.96 -2.46 10.88
N THR A 58 -27.24 -2.67 9.61
CA THR A 58 -27.51 -3.96 8.99
C THR A 58 -26.20 -4.59 8.50
N PRO A 59 -25.84 -5.79 8.97
CA PRO A 59 -24.65 -6.48 8.49
C PRO A 59 -24.89 -7.23 7.18
N TRP A 60 -23.96 -7.07 6.26
CA TRP A 60 -23.77 -7.89 5.08
C TRP A 60 -22.48 -8.67 5.30
N GLU A 61 -22.60 -9.98 5.47
CA GLU A 61 -21.47 -10.82 5.88
C GLU A 61 -20.85 -11.49 4.65
N GLY A 62 -19.59 -11.14 4.37
CA GLY A 62 -18.74 -11.84 3.42
C GLY A 62 -17.94 -12.97 4.10
N ASP A 63 -17.00 -13.56 3.39
CA ASP A 63 -16.12 -14.62 3.88
C ASP A 63 -15.12 -14.11 4.93
N ARG A 64 -14.63 -12.87 4.78
CA ARG A 64 -13.53 -12.31 5.58
C ARG A 64 -13.92 -11.03 6.29
N VAL A 65 -14.81 -10.22 5.74
CA VAL A 65 -15.25 -8.95 6.32
C VAL A 65 -16.75 -8.93 6.55
N VAL A 66 -17.20 -8.05 7.43
CA VAL A 66 -18.62 -7.67 7.55
C VAL A 66 -18.76 -6.21 7.11
N PHE A 67 -19.60 -5.97 6.11
CA PHE A 67 -19.95 -4.63 5.66
C PHE A 67 -21.25 -4.18 6.32
N LEU A 68 -21.25 -3.03 6.99
CA LEU A 68 -22.40 -2.52 7.74
C LEU A 68 -23.06 -1.37 6.98
N THR A 69 -24.37 -1.43 6.75
CA THR A 69 -25.18 -0.35 6.15
C THR A 69 -26.29 0.12 7.09
N THR A 70 -26.93 1.25 6.84
CA THR A 70 -28.02 1.79 7.69
C THR A 70 -29.38 1.16 7.37
N THR A 71 -29.53 0.50 6.22
CA THR A 71 -30.77 -0.18 5.80
C THR A 71 -30.46 -1.55 5.17
N PRO A 72 -31.37 -2.55 5.29
CA PRO A 72 -31.29 -3.82 4.56
C PRO A 72 -31.74 -3.73 3.09
N ASP A 73 -32.29 -2.61 2.64
CA ASP A 73 -33.02 -2.52 1.35
C ASP A 73 -32.11 -2.40 0.10
N HIS A 74 -30.81 -2.67 0.24
CA HIS A 74 -29.89 -2.66 -0.89
C HIS A 74 -30.07 -3.91 -1.77
N ASP A 75 -29.80 -3.76 -3.07
CA ASP A 75 -29.88 -4.85 -4.04
C ASP A 75 -28.86 -5.96 -3.67
N PRO A 76 -29.31 -7.20 -3.38
CA PRO A 76 -28.44 -8.30 -2.95
C PRO A 76 -27.27 -8.58 -3.90
N LYS A 77 -27.48 -8.44 -5.21
CA LYS A 77 -26.43 -8.68 -6.22
C LYS A 77 -25.35 -7.62 -6.17
N THR A 78 -25.73 -6.36 -6.04
CA THR A 78 -24.80 -5.23 -5.88
C THR A 78 -24.00 -5.39 -4.58
N MET A 79 -24.67 -5.74 -3.48
CA MET A 79 -24.01 -5.96 -2.19
C MET A 79 -23.06 -7.16 -2.21
N SER A 80 -23.43 -8.26 -2.88
CA SER A 80 -22.55 -9.41 -3.06
C SER A 80 -21.27 -9.02 -3.80
N ARG A 81 -21.37 -8.27 -4.91
CA ARG A 81 -20.19 -7.77 -5.63
C ARG A 81 -19.32 -6.88 -4.75
N PHE A 82 -19.95 -6.01 -3.97
CA PHE A 82 -19.23 -5.13 -3.06
C PHE A 82 -18.44 -5.94 -2.02
N LEU A 83 -19.08 -6.93 -1.39
CA LEU A 83 -18.43 -7.84 -0.45
C LEU A 83 -17.32 -8.68 -1.09
N ASP A 84 -17.54 -9.23 -2.28
CA ASP A 84 -16.52 -10.02 -2.99
C ASP A 84 -15.24 -9.20 -3.20
N ARG A 85 -15.37 -7.91 -3.55
CA ARG A 85 -14.21 -7.00 -3.68
C ARG A 85 -13.55 -6.72 -2.34
N LEU A 86 -14.34 -6.50 -1.28
CA LEU A 86 -13.79 -6.24 0.05
C LEU A 86 -13.06 -7.47 0.63
N ASP A 87 -13.64 -8.66 0.50
CA ASP A 87 -13.03 -9.92 0.91
C ASP A 87 -11.78 -10.24 0.11
N GLY A 88 -11.84 -10.02 -1.22
CA GLY A 88 -10.69 -10.14 -2.10
C GLY A 88 -9.55 -9.22 -1.67
N GLY A 89 -9.85 -7.95 -1.39
CA GLY A 89 -8.87 -6.97 -0.92
C GLY A 89 -8.25 -7.40 0.41
N TRP A 90 -9.08 -7.80 1.37
CA TRP A 90 -8.62 -8.32 2.66
C TRP A 90 -7.71 -9.54 2.51
N LYS A 91 -8.03 -10.44 1.57
CA LYS A 91 -7.20 -11.61 1.25
C LYS A 91 -5.86 -11.20 0.65
N VAL A 92 -5.83 -10.28 -0.30
CA VAL A 92 -4.59 -9.78 -0.92
C VAL A 92 -3.64 -9.23 0.14
N TYR A 93 -4.16 -8.42 1.08
CA TYR A 93 -3.37 -7.95 2.21
C TYR A 93 -2.85 -9.10 3.09
N ALA A 94 -3.71 -10.06 3.46
CA ALA A 94 -3.30 -11.20 4.27
C ALA A 94 -2.18 -12.02 3.62
N ASP A 95 -2.29 -12.30 2.32
CA ASP A 95 -1.32 -13.09 1.56
C ASP A 95 0.03 -12.37 1.42
N LEU A 96 0.02 -11.05 1.17
CA LEU A 96 1.24 -10.27 0.93
C LEU A 96 1.94 -9.89 2.23
N VAL A 97 1.20 -9.41 3.23
CA VAL A 97 1.78 -8.95 4.51
C VAL A 97 2.17 -10.14 5.38
N GLY A 98 1.38 -11.22 5.34
CA GLY A 98 1.62 -12.43 6.15
C GLY A 98 1.34 -12.27 7.64
N GLN A 99 0.87 -11.10 8.07
CA GLN A 99 0.50 -10.81 9.46
C GLN A 99 -0.83 -10.05 9.49
N ALA A 100 -1.77 -10.54 10.30
CA ALA A 100 -3.07 -9.92 10.49
C ALA A 100 -2.97 -8.69 11.41
N PRO A 101 -3.83 -7.66 11.21
CA PRO A 101 -3.98 -6.56 12.15
C PRO A 101 -4.54 -7.02 13.48
N ARG A 102 -4.32 -6.24 14.54
CA ARG A 102 -4.92 -6.51 15.86
C ARG A 102 -6.45 -6.41 15.77
N PRO A 103 -7.21 -7.39 16.27
CA PRO A 103 -8.67 -7.31 16.30
C PRO A 103 -9.11 -6.15 17.21
N LEU A 104 -9.99 -5.27 16.69
CA LEU A 104 -10.53 -4.14 17.43
C LEU A 104 -12.03 -3.96 17.14
N LYS A 105 -12.41 -3.64 15.91
CA LYS A 105 -13.82 -3.55 15.50
C LYS A 105 -14.21 -4.78 14.69
N GLN A 106 -15.09 -5.61 15.24
CA GLN A 106 -15.46 -6.89 14.66
C GLN A 106 -16.94 -7.25 14.91
N VAL A 107 -17.53 -7.94 13.94
CA VAL A 107 -18.83 -8.63 14.06
C VAL A 107 -18.59 -10.06 13.64
N ASN A 108 -19.08 -11.03 14.43
CA ASN A 108 -18.86 -12.46 14.16
C ASN A 108 -17.38 -12.84 13.94
N LYS A 109 -16.46 -12.20 14.70
CA LYS A 109 -14.99 -12.35 14.59
C LYS A 109 -14.39 -11.88 13.25
N LYS A 110 -15.18 -11.22 12.39
CA LYS A 110 -14.73 -10.61 11.14
C LYS A 110 -14.55 -9.10 11.32
N PRO A 111 -13.48 -8.49 10.78
CA PRO A 111 -13.32 -7.04 10.73
C PRO A 111 -14.55 -6.35 10.12
N THR A 112 -14.92 -5.20 10.68
CA THR A 112 -16.04 -4.40 10.16
C THR A 112 -15.57 -3.29 9.24
N ILE A 113 -16.33 -3.08 8.17
CA ILE A 113 -16.28 -1.88 7.31
C ILE A 113 -17.68 -1.27 7.35
N ALA A 114 -17.82 -0.06 7.89
CA ALA A 114 -19.12 0.58 8.11
C ALA A 114 -19.37 1.73 7.15
N ALA A 115 -20.42 1.62 6.32
CA ALA A 115 -20.97 2.72 5.55
C ALA A 115 -21.72 3.67 6.46
N ILE A 116 -21.06 4.76 6.86
CA ILE A 116 -21.65 5.79 7.69
C ILE A 116 -22.49 6.75 6.82
N PRO A 117 -23.63 7.25 7.32
CA PRO A 117 -24.53 8.08 6.51
C PRO A 117 -23.97 9.48 6.21
N ASP A 118 -22.96 9.93 6.96
CA ASP A 118 -22.36 11.26 6.85
C ASP A 118 -20.89 11.21 7.27
N ALA A 119 -19.99 11.74 6.43
CA ALA A 119 -18.55 11.77 6.69
C ALA A 119 -18.17 12.54 7.97
N SER A 120 -18.99 13.49 8.42
CA SER A 120 -18.78 14.24 9.66
C SER A 120 -18.86 13.36 10.92
N LEU A 121 -19.49 12.19 10.83
CA LEU A 121 -19.55 11.19 11.91
C LEU A 121 -18.21 10.47 12.12
N SER A 122 -17.27 10.63 11.18
CA SER A 122 -15.93 10.01 11.22
C SER A 122 -14.81 11.02 10.98
N CYS A 123 -13.61 10.54 10.65
CA CYS A 123 -12.46 11.39 10.35
C CYS A 123 -12.41 11.88 8.89
N GLY A 124 -13.43 11.59 8.08
CA GLY A 124 -13.52 11.98 6.68
C GLY A 124 -14.32 10.98 5.84
N ILE A 125 -14.06 10.95 4.53
CA ILE A 125 -14.70 10.01 3.60
C ILE A 125 -14.26 8.55 3.81
N GLY A 126 -13.08 8.34 4.40
CA GLY A 126 -12.56 7.05 4.81
C GLY A 126 -11.77 7.20 6.11
N CYS A 127 -11.90 6.23 7.00
CA CYS A 127 -11.20 6.23 8.27
C CYS A 127 -10.88 4.79 8.69
N GLY A 128 -9.61 4.40 8.68
CA GLY A 128 -9.11 3.13 9.17
C GLY A 128 -8.09 3.28 10.30
N TYR A 129 -8.18 2.40 11.30
CA TYR A 129 -7.15 2.31 12.35
C TYR A 129 -5.83 1.78 11.76
N VAL A 130 -4.71 2.34 12.21
CA VAL A 130 -3.38 1.84 11.84
C VAL A 130 -3.07 0.58 12.65
N GLY A 131 -2.80 -0.54 11.99
CA GLY A 131 -2.42 -1.80 12.63
C GLY A 131 -3.53 -2.54 13.40
N SER A 132 -4.79 -2.09 13.31
CA SER A 132 -5.94 -2.71 13.99
C SER A 132 -7.16 -2.78 13.07
N THR A 133 -8.10 -3.71 13.30
CA THR A 133 -9.30 -3.85 12.46
C THR A 133 -10.32 -2.75 12.70
N GLY A 134 -10.99 -2.34 11.63
CA GLY A 134 -12.10 -1.39 11.67
C GLY A 134 -11.90 -0.31 10.64
N ILE A 135 -12.94 -0.07 9.85
CA ILE A 135 -13.00 0.98 8.83
C ILE A 135 -14.39 1.62 8.86
N GLU A 136 -14.44 2.95 8.74
CA GLU A 136 -15.65 3.72 8.43
C GLU A 136 -15.49 4.41 7.07
N VAL A 137 -16.55 4.40 6.26
CA VAL A 137 -16.58 5.01 4.91
C VAL A 137 -17.83 5.86 4.73
N GLY A 138 -17.65 7.10 4.28
CA GLY A 138 -18.72 8.07 4.04
C GLY A 138 -19.16 8.18 2.57
N GLY A 139 -18.44 7.56 1.63
CA GLY A 139 -18.76 7.64 0.19
C GLY A 139 -19.89 6.71 -0.26
N PHE A 140 -20.27 5.73 0.57
CA PHE A 140 -21.16 4.64 0.17
C PHE A 140 -22.50 5.12 -0.38
N TYR A 141 -23.20 5.96 0.39
CA TYR A 141 -24.52 6.50 0.01
C TYR A 141 -24.44 7.69 -0.96
N VAL A 142 -23.28 8.29 -1.13
CA VAL A 142 -23.09 9.48 -1.98
C VAL A 142 -22.80 9.08 -3.44
N GLY A 143 -22.12 7.95 -3.65
CA GLY A 143 -21.80 7.51 -5.01
C GLY A 143 -21.25 6.10 -5.15
N ASP A 144 -20.62 5.51 -4.13
CA ASP A 144 -19.92 4.23 -4.33
C ASP A 144 -20.87 3.07 -4.65
N TYR A 145 -21.99 2.97 -3.92
CA TYR A 145 -23.00 1.94 -4.19
C TYR A 145 -23.51 2.06 -5.63
N ASP A 146 -23.79 3.29 -6.05
CA ASP A 146 -24.34 3.61 -7.35
C ASP A 146 -23.32 3.38 -8.48
N LEU A 147 -22.04 3.61 -8.21
CA LEU A 147 -20.92 3.27 -9.09
C LEU A 147 -20.88 1.76 -9.36
N VAL A 148 -20.82 0.94 -8.30
CA VAL A 148 -20.74 -0.53 -8.43
C VAL A 148 -22.00 -1.10 -9.09
N ARG A 149 -23.16 -0.54 -8.78
CA ARG A 149 -24.44 -0.93 -9.38
C ARG A 149 -24.45 -0.70 -10.90
N LYS A 150 -23.97 0.46 -11.37
CA LYS A 150 -23.97 0.85 -12.79
C LYS A 150 -22.78 0.26 -13.57
N ARG A 151 -21.65 0.06 -12.90
CA ARG A 151 -20.40 -0.45 -13.45
C ARG A 151 -19.90 -1.59 -12.55
N PRO A 152 -20.36 -2.83 -12.78
CA PRO A 152 -20.09 -3.97 -11.89
C PRO A 152 -18.61 -4.26 -11.63
N ASP A 153 -17.73 -3.90 -12.57
CA ASP A 153 -16.29 -4.08 -12.44
C ASP A 153 -15.58 -2.90 -11.77
N ALA A 154 -16.25 -1.74 -11.63
CA ALA A 154 -15.68 -0.58 -10.98
C ALA A 154 -15.70 -0.71 -9.46
N PHE A 155 -14.65 -0.21 -8.82
CA PHE A 155 -14.58 -0.19 -7.36
C PHE A 155 -13.87 1.07 -6.84
N PRO A 156 -14.43 1.76 -5.84
CA PRO A 156 -13.76 2.89 -5.19
C PRO A 156 -12.50 2.40 -4.45
N HIS A 157 -11.32 2.74 -4.96
CA HIS A 157 -10.06 2.22 -4.44
C HIS A 157 -9.74 2.67 -3.00
N TYR A 158 -10.42 3.68 -2.46
CA TYR A 158 -10.15 4.19 -1.11
C TYR A 158 -10.51 3.18 0.00
N TYR A 159 -11.40 2.23 -0.25
CA TYR A 159 -11.65 1.11 0.67
C TYR A 159 -10.37 0.28 0.88
N PHE A 160 -9.64 0.00 -0.22
CA PHE A 160 -8.37 -0.72 -0.15
C PHE A 160 -7.27 0.14 0.49
N TYR A 161 -7.33 1.46 0.37
CA TYR A 161 -6.45 2.36 1.11
C TYR A 161 -6.68 2.24 2.63
N GLU A 162 -7.94 2.24 3.10
CA GLU A 162 -8.24 2.08 4.53
C GLU A 162 -7.88 0.69 5.05
N MET A 163 -8.02 -0.37 4.23
CA MET A 163 -7.45 -1.69 4.56
C MET A 163 -5.93 -1.64 4.72
N GLY A 164 -5.26 -0.79 3.93
CA GLY A 164 -3.82 -0.53 4.07
C GLY A 164 -3.48 0.11 5.41
N ARG A 165 -4.35 0.98 5.93
CA ARG A 165 -4.18 1.49 7.30
C ARG A 165 -4.26 0.34 8.30
N ASN A 166 -5.31 -0.49 8.23
CA ASN A 166 -5.47 -1.66 9.11
C ASN A 166 -4.24 -2.59 9.04
N TYR A 167 -3.79 -2.97 7.85
CA TYR A 167 -2.67 -3.90 7.64
C TYR A 167 -1.28 -3.29 7.78
N TYR A 168 -1.16 -2.02 8.17
CA TYR A 168 0.13 -1.46 8.54
C TYR A 168 0.54 -2.02 9.92
N VAL A 169 1.32 -3.09 9.92
CA VAL A 169 1.73 -3.83 11.14
C VAL A 169 3.24 -3.77 11.42
N PHE A 170 3.98 -2.98 10.65
CA PHE A 170 5.46 -2.94 10.71
C PHE A 170 6.01 -2.08 11.85
N GLY A 171 5.18 -1.18 12.41
CA GLY A 171 5.58 -0.25 13.47
C GLY A 171 6.79 0.59 13.06
N ASP A 172 7.71 0.85 13.99
CA ASP A 172 8.91 1.66 13.74
C ASP A 172 9.94 1.03 12.79
N ARG A 173 9.66 -0.14 12.21
CA ARG A 173 10.52 -0.66 11.12
C ARG A 173 10.38 0.16 9.84
N HIS A 174 9.24 0.84 9.68
CA HIS A 174 8.87 1.52 8.42
C HIS A 174 7.87 2.68 8.63
N SER A 175 7.87 3.31 9.81
CA SER A 175 6.83 4.26 10.24
C SER A 175 6.81 5.59 9.47
N LEU A 176 7.89 5.95 8.78
CA LEU A 176 7.92 7.07 7.84
C LEU A 176 6.96 6.92 6.67
N PHE A 177 6.57 5.69 6.33
CA PHE A 177 5.90 5.38 5.06
C PHE A 177 4.50 4.81 5.24
N VAL A 178 3.86 5.01 6.41
CA VAL A 178 2.53 4.46 6.72
C VAL A 178 1.49 4.84 5.66
N THR A 179 1.38 6.13 5.36
CA THR A 179 0.41 6.65 4.38
C THR A 179 0.77 6.19 2.97
N GLY A 180 2.05 6.26 2.59
CA GLY A 180 2.51 5.79 1.29
C GLY A 180 2.28 4.29 1.07
N TYR A 181 2.42 3.47 2.11
CA TYR A 181 2.09 2.04 2.09
C TYR A 181 0.62 1.82 1.74
N ALA A 182 -0.29 2.56 2.36
CA ALA A 182 -1.72 2.48 2.05
C ALA A 182 -2.03 2.94 0.61
N VAL A 183 -1.36 3.99 0.12
CA VAL A 183 -1.48 4.44 -1.28
C VAL A 183 -0.95 3.39 -2.26
N PHE A 184 0.17 2.74 -1.97
CA PHE A 184 0.72 1.65 -2.78
C PHE A 184 -0.24 0.46 -2.82
N MET A 185 -0.62 -0.06 -1.66
CA MET A 185 -1.36 -1.31 -1.55
C MET A 185 -2.79 -1.20 -2.09
N ARG A 186 -3.40 -0.02 -2.13
CA ARG A 186 -4.71 0.16 -2.78
C ARG A 186 -4.67 -0.24 -4.25
N TYR A 187 -3.60 0.13 -4.97
CA TYR A 187 -3.44 -0.20 -6.38
C TYR A 187 -3.01 -1.65 -6.59
N VAL A 188 -2.25 -2.23 -5.66
CA VAL A 188 -1.99 -3.68 -5.65
C VAL A 188 -3.30 -4.46 -5.58
N CYS A 189 -4.24 -4.05 -4.71
CA CYS A 189 -5.57 -4.67 -4.63
C CYS A 189 -6.39 -4.45 -5.91
N MET A 190 -6.41 -3.24 -6.45
CA MET A 190 -7.11 -2.95 -7.72
C MET A 190 -6.61 -3.87 -8.85
N ASP A 191 -5.29 -4.04 -8.97
CA ASP A 191 -4.68 -4.90 -9.99
C ASP A 191 -4.98 -6.38 -9.77
N ALA A 192 -4.78 -6.87 -8.53
CA ALA A 192 -4.97 -8.28 -8.19
C ALA A 192 -6.42 -8.74 -8.40
N LEU A 193 -7.38 -7.84 -8.14
CA LEU A 193 -8.81 -8.10 -8.30
C LEU A 193 -9.34 -7.70 -9.67
N LYS A 194 -8.51 -7.07 -10.52
CA LYS A 194 -8.91 -6.55 -11.84
C LYS A 194 -10.11 -5.62 -11.75
N CYS A 195 -10.12 -4.73 -10.77
CA CYS A 195 -11.17 -3.72 -10.63
C CYS A 195 -10.94 -2.57 -11.61
N ASP A 196 -12.01 -2.06 -12.22
CA ASP A 196 -11.97 -0.82 -12.98
C ASP A 196 -11.78 0.36 -12.02
N ASP A 197 -10.73 1.13 -12.22
CA ASP A 197 -10.41 2.30 -11.40
C ASP A 197 -11.19 3.53 -11.89
N PRO A 198 -12.16 4.06 -11.11
CA PRO A 198 -12.88 5.28 -11.48
C PRO A 198 -11.97 6.51 -11.52
N GLU A 199 -10.79 6.46 -10.88
CA GLU A 199 -9.82 7.55 -10.76
C GLU A 199 -8.53 7.26 -11.57
N THR A 200 -8.68 6.62 -12.74
CA THR A 200 -7.56 6.30 -13.64
C THR A 200 -6.56 7.46 -13.88
N PRO A 201 -6.99 8.74 -14.07
CA PRO A 201 -6.04 9.85 -14.22
C PRO A 201 -5.15 10.05 -12.99
N LEU A 202 -5.71 9.94 -11.78
CA LEU A 202 -4.96 10.05 -10.52
C LEU A 202 -3.94 8.92 -10.41
N ARG A 203 -4.35 7.68 -10.74
CA ARG A 203 -3.43 6.53 -10.75
C ARG A 203 -2.23 6.76 -11.66
N ARG A 204 -2.45 7.21 -12.90
CA ARG A 204 -1.36 7.49 -13.85
C ARG A 204 -0.41 8.56 -13.31
N LEU A 205 -0.96 9.60 -12.70
CA LEU A 205 -0.16 10.68 -12.10
C LEU A 205 0.74 10.14 -10.98
N ILE A 206 0.20 9.29 -10.10
CA ILE A 206 0.99 8.63 -9.05
C ILE A 206 2.06 7.74 -9.66
N GLU A 207 1.74 6.88 -10.62
CA GLU A 207 2.73 5.99 -11.27
C GLU A 207 3.85 6.78 -11.96
N GLN A 208 3.56 7.95 -12.54
CA GLN A 208 4.54 8.82 -13.21
C GLN A 208 5.41 9.63 -12.25
N ALA A 209 4.98 9.82 -10.99
CA ALA A 209 5.69 10.68 -10.04
C ALA A 209 7.13 10.19 -9.78
N GLU A 210 7.36 8.88 -9.79
CA GLU A 210 8.72 8.30 -9.63
C GLU A 210 9.64 8.70 -10.80
N ASP A 211 9.13 8.64 -12.03
CA ASP A 211 9.90 9.01 -13.22
C ASP A 211 10.24 10.52 -13.21
N VAL A 212 9.28 11.37 -12.82
CA VAL A 212 9.51 12.80 -12.67
C VAL A 212 10.52 13.08 -11.56
N TYR A 213 10.36 12.44 -10.40
CA TYR A 213 11.31 12.54 -9.29
C TYR A 213 12.72 12.14 -9.75
N SER A 214 12.90 11.01 -10.43
CA SER A 214 14.21 10.52 -10.87
C SER A 214 15.00 11.53 -11.71
N ARG A 215 14.32 12.40 -12.46
CA ARG A 215 14.90 13.45 -13.32
C ARG A 215 14.98 14.83 -12.65
N SER A 216 14.46 14.97 -11.43
CA SER A 216 14.50 16.21 -10.65
C SER A 216 15.78 16.33 -9.82
N ASP A 217 16.00 17.52 -9.26
CA ASP A 217 17.03 17.84 -8.27
C ASP A 217 16.58 17.59 -6.82
N VAL A 218 15.34 17.11 -6.61
CA VAL A 218 14.78 16.86 -5.29
C VAL A 218 15.58 15.78 -4.56
N SER A 219 16.11 16.12 -3.39
CA SER A 219 16.87 15.20 -2.53
C SER A 219 16.00 14.08 -1.96
N PHE A 220 16.61 12.98 -1.52
CA PHE A 220 15.88 11.88 -0.88
C PHE A 220 15.12 12.32 0.38
N LEU A 221 15.72 13.15 1.25
CA LEU A 221 15.03 13.62 2.45
C LEU A 221 13.82 14.49 2.09
N THR A 222 13.93 15.35 1.08
CA THR A 222 12.81 16.17 0.61
C THR A 222 11.71 15.30 -0.03
N GLY A 223 12.11 14.34 -0.87
CA GLY A 223 11.18 13.47 -1.59
C GLY A 223 10.42 12.49 -0.66
N PHE A 224 11.15 11.73 0.13
CA PHE A 224 10.62 10.56 0.82
C PHE A 224 10.38 10.74 2.32
N THR A 225 10.72 11.91 2.89
CA THR A 225 10.53 12.17 4.33
C THR A 225 9.88 13.54 4.56
N THR A 226 9.52 13.82 5.82
CA THR A 226 9.11 15.15 6.28
C THR A 226 10.28 15.97 6.86
N LEU A 227 11.48 15.39 6.92
CA LEU A 227 12.66 16.02 7.49
C LEU A 227 13.48 16.82 6.47
N GLY A 228 13.01 16.87 5.22
CA GLY A 228 13.56 17.69 4.14
C GLY A 228 12.94 19.09 4.01
N GLY A 229 12.25 19.58 5.05
CA GLY A 229 11.67 20.93 5.09
C GLY A 229 10.23 21.06 4.58
N PHE A 230 9.58 19.95 4.28
CA PHE A 230 8.20 19.89 3.77
C PHE A 230 7.33 19.01 4.66
N GLY A 231 6.08 19.43 4.87
CA GLY A 231 5.03 18.62 5.47
C GLY A 231 4.72 17.37 4.65
N GLU A 232 3.99 16.42 5.25
CA GLU A 232 3.65 15.16 4.58
C GLU A 232 2.90 15.40 3.26
N LYS A 233 2.01 16.41 3.22
CA LYS A 233 1.08 16.70 2.11
C LYS A 233 1.54 17.79 1.15
N ASP A 234 2.69 18.40 1.38
CA ASP A 234 3.20 19.43 0.48
C ASP A 234 3.65 18.81 -0.86
N PRO A 235 3.37 19.45 -2.01
CA PRO A 235 3.85 18.97 -3.29
C PRO A 235 5.38 19.07 -3.36
N ARG A 236 6.04 18.02 -3.84
CA ARG A 236 7.51 17.95 -3.92
C ARG A 236 8.03 18.08 -5.34
N LEU A 237 7.19 17.79 -6.33
CA LEU A 237 7.58 17.81 -7.74
C LEU A 237 6.98 19.01 -8.46
N LYS A 238 7.71 19.46 -9.48
CA LYS A 238 7.29 20.51 -10.40
C LYS A 238 7.29 19.99 -11.83
N ASP A 239 6.42 20.53 -12.66
CA ASP A 239 6.40 20.27 -14.09
C ASP A 239 7.50 21.07 -14.83
N ALA A 240 7.56 20.93 -16.15
CA ALA A 240 8.54 21.65 -16.98
C ALA A 240 8.37 23.18 -16.97
N ARG A 241 7.25 23.70 -16.48
CA ARG A 241 6.97 25.14 -16.31
C ARG A 241 7.24 25.61 -14.89
N GLY A 242 7.74 24.74 -14.01
CA GLY A 242 7.97 25.03 -12.60
C GLY A 242 6.70 25.02 -11.74
N GLN A 243 5.55 24.59 -12.28
CA GLN A 243 4.30 24.50 -11.52
C GLN A 243 4.27 23.23 -10.68
N ALA A 244 3.75 23.32 -9.46
CA ALA A 244 3.63 22.17 -8.58
C ALA A 244 2.72 21.08 -9.20
N ILE A 245 3.18 19.83 -9.18
CA ILE A 245 2.38 18.69 -9.60
C ILE A 245 1.55 18.22 -8.40
N HIS A 246 0.23 18.11 -8.58
CA HIS A 246 -0.67 17.69 -7.51
C HIS A 246 -1.41 16.39 -7.88
N PRO A 247 -1.39 15.35 -7.01
CA PRO A 247 -0.53 15.21 -5.83
C PRO A 247 0.91 14.78 -6.19
N SER A 248 1.91 15.31 -5.48
CA SER A 248 3.31 14.83 -5.55
C SER A 248 3.95 14.84 -4.16
N ASP A 249 3.13 14.53 -3.15
CA ASP A 249 3.52 14.54 -1.75
C ASP A 249 4.30 13.27 -1.35
N GLN A 250 4.78 13.18 -0.11
CA GLN A 250 5.65 12.06 0.33
C GLN A 250 4.97 10.70 0.19
N PRO A 251 3.69 10.54 0.55
CA PRO A 251 2.97 9.29 0.33
C PRO A 251 2.92 8.91 -1.15
N VAL A 252 2.70 9.87 -2.05
CA VAL A 252 2.70 9.62 -3.50
C VAL A 252 4.08 9.22 -4.00
N LEU A 253 5.16 9.87 -3.57
CA LEU A 253 6.51 9.50 -3.98
C LEU A 253 6.91 8.11 -3.48
N TYR A 254 6.62 7.78 -2.23
CA TYR A 254 6.85 6.43 -1.72
C TYR A 254 6.02 5.39 -2.51
N ALA A 255 4.73 5.66 -2.74
CA ALA A 255 3.87 4.71 -3.45
C ALA A 255 4.31 4.51 -4.89
N SER A 256 4.71 5.58 -5.60
CA SER A 256 5.20 5.50 -6.96
C SER A 256 6.50 4.70 -7.06
N ALA A 257 7.43 4.90 -6.13
CA ALA A 257 8.65 4.10 -6.01
C ALA A 257 8.34 2.61 -5.76
N MET A 258 7.41 2.30 -4.85
CA MET A 258 6.99 0.92 -4.58
C MET A 258 6.28 0.26 -5.76
N LEU A 259 5.42 0.98 -6.49
CA LEU A 259 4.80 0.50 -7.72
C LEU A 259 5.86 0.18 -8.78
N ARG A 260 6.89 1.01 -8.89
CA ARG A 260 8.02 0.76 -9.79
C ARG A 260 8.80 -0.49 -9.40
N LEU A 261 9.15 -0.65 -8.12
CA LEU A 261 9.84 -1.84 -7.63
C LEU A 261 9.01 -3.12 -7.87
N ARG A 262 7.71 -3.08 -7.56
CA ARG A 262 6.79 -4.19 -7.84
C ARG A 262 6.80 -4.56 -9.32
N LYS A 263 6.68 -3.58 -10.21
CA LYS A 263 6.70 -3.81 -11.66
C LYS A 263 8.00 -4.44 -12.13
N ASP A 264 9.14 -3.94 -11.65
CA ASP A 264 10.45 -4.28 -12.20
C ASP A 264 11.08 -5.55 -11.58
N TYR A 265 10.62 -5.99 -10.41
CA TYR A 265 11.29 -7.05 -9.62
C TYR A 265 10.45 -8.27 -9.27
N GLY A 266 9.30 -8.47 -9.92
CA GLY A 266 8.55 -9.73 -9.85
C GLY A 266 7.14 -9.62 -9.27
N GLY A 267 6.51 -8.45 -9.38
CA GLY A 267 5.10 -8.25 -9.07
C GLY A 267 4.76 -8.54 -7.61
N ASP A 268 3.62 -9.19 -7.41
CA ASP A 268 3.09 -9.52 -6.08
C ASP A 268 3.99 -10.49 -5.31
N ALA A 269 4.69 -11.38 -6.02
CA ALA A 269 5.66 -12.27 -5.39
C ALA A 269 6.83 -11.50 -4.75
N TRP A 270 7.28 -10.42 -5.40
CA TRP A 270 8.25 -9.49 -4.81
C TRP A 270 7.67 -8.75 -3.62
N ALA A 271 6.47 -8.17 -3.74
CA ALA A 271 5.84 -7.43 -2.65
C ALA A 271 5.63 -8.30 -1.40
N GLY A 272 5.22 -9.56 -1.58
CA GLY A 272 5.07 -10.49 -0.46
C GLY A 272 6.40 -10.82 0.23
N ARG A 273 7.49 -11.03 -0.54
CA ARG A 273 8.83 -11.21 0.05
C ARG A 273 9.29 -9.94 0.75
N PHE A 274 9.06 -8.77 0.14
CA PHE A 274 9.41 -7.47 0.70
C PHE A 274 8.80 -7.27 2.10
N PHE A 275 7.49 -7.45 2.25
CA PHE A 275 6.83 -7.23 3.54
C PHE A 275 7.24 -8.24 4.61
N ARG A 276 7.44 -9.52 4.24
CA ARG A 276 7.97 -10.52 5.18
C ARG A 276 9.40 -10.20 5.64
N THR A 277 10.25 -9.70 4.75
CA THR A 277 11.59 -9.24 5.11
C THR A 277 11.51 -7.99 5.98
N LEU A 278 10.67 -7.01 5.61
CA LEU A 278 10.49 -5.77 6.36
C LEU A 278 10.02 -6.00 7.80
N ALA A 279 9.14 -6.97 8.03
CA ALA A 279 8.66 -7.34 9.37
C ALA A 279 9.79 -7.82 10.31
N ARG A 280 10.91 -8.29 9.74
CA ARG A 280 12.08 -8.73 10.49
C ARG A 280 13.10 -7.63 10.72
N CYS A 281 13.06 -6.52 9.98
CA CYS A 281 14.04 -5.44 10.09
C CYS A 281 14.07 -4.77 11.49
N LEU A 282 15.08 -3.92 11.72
CA LEU A 282 15.25 -3.19 12.97
C LEU A 282 14.15 -2.14 13.15
N ALA A 283 13.55 -2.07 14.34
CA ALA A 283 12.62 -1.01 14.69
C ALA A 283 13.40 0.27 15.04
N ILE A 284 13.18 1.34 14.28
CA ILE A 284 13.90 2.62 14.39
C ILE A 284 12.88 3.75 14.28
N LYS A 285 12.69 4.49 15.36
CA LYS A 285 11.79 5.64 15.35
C LYS A 285 12.44 6.80 14.59
N PRO A 286 11.78 7.41 13.58
CA PRO A 286 12.41 8.38 12.69
C PRO A 286 12.37 9.81 13.27
N GLU A 287 12.95 10.01 14.45
CA GLU A 287 12.91 11.29 15.19
C GLU A 287 14.07 12.25 14.85
N SER A 288 15.01 11.80 14.02
CA SER A 288 16.11 12.60 13.47
C SER A 288 16.37 12.24 12.01
N LYS A 289 17.16 13.05 11.29
CA LYS A 289 17.54 12.77 9.91
C LYS A 289 18.26 11.42 9.80
N ASP A 290 19.21 11.14 10.70
CA ASP A 290 19.96 9.89 10.69
C ASP A 290 19.07 8.69 11.01
N ALA A 291 18.15 8.82 11.98
CA ALA A 291 17.20 7.76 12.30
C ALA A 291 16.25 7.49 11.13
N ALA A 292 15.80 8.54 10.44
CA ALA A 292 14.98 8.41 9.24
C ALA A 292 15.71 7.73 8.08
N LEU A 293 16.98 8.10 7.84
CA LEU A 293 17.81 7.46 6.83
C LEU A 293 18.13 6.00 7.19
N THR A 294 18.31 5.69 8.48
CA THR A 294 18.48 4.31 8.95
C THR A 294 17.20 3.50 8.77
N GLN A 295 16.02 4.09 9.00
CA GLN A 295 14.75 3.44 8.68
C GLN A 295 14.59 3.26 7.15
N ALA A 296 15.01 4.21 6.33
CA ALA A 296 15.05 4.06 4.87
C ALA A 296 16.05 2.99 4.40
N LEU A 297 17.12 2.72 5.17
CA LEU A 297 18.00 1.58 4.91
C LEU A 297 17.28 0.24 5.12
N ASN A 298 16.32 0.13 6.05
CA ASN A 298 15.45 -1.06 6.13
C ASN A 298 14.68 -1.26 4.81
N TRP A 299 14.20 -0.17 4.19
CA TRP A 299 13.50 -0.22 2.91
C TRP A 299 14.43 -0.75 1.80
N LEU A 300 15.64 -0.21 1.68
CA LEU A 300 16.64 -0.68 0.71
C LEU A 300 16.99 -2.16 0.93
N VAL A 301 17.33 -2.57 2.15
CA VAL A 301 17.72 -3.95 2.46
C VAL A 301 16.57 -4.92 2.19
N ALA A 302 15.35 -4.58 2.61
CA ALA A 302 14.18 -5.42 2.37
C ALA A 302 13.86 -5.54 0.87
N ALA A 303 14.00 -4.45 0.11
CA ALA A 303 13.77 -4.45 -1.33
C ALA A 303 14.82 -5.30 -2.08
N SER A 304 16.10 -5.16 -1.72
CA SER A 304 17.22 -5.94 -2.30
C SER A 304 17.07 -7.44 -2.01
N ALA A 305 16.79 -7.81 -0.76
CA ALA A 305 16.54 -9.19 -0.38
C ALA A 305 15.31 -9.78 -1.10
N ALA A 306 14.21 -9.02 -1.22
CA ALA A 306 13.04 -9.46 -1.95
C ALA A 306 13.28 -9.63 -3.46
N ALA A 307 14.18 -8.82 -4.04
CA ALA A 307 14.58 -8.89 -5.44
C ALA A 307 15.67 -9.94 -5.71
N GLY A 308 16.33 -10.47 -4.66
CA GLY A 308 17.47 -11.38 -4.80
C GLY A 308 18.71 -10.72 -5.41
N LYS A 309 18.82 -9.39 -5.35
CA LYS A 309 19.93 -8.61 -5.93
C LYS A 309 20.12 -7.27 -5.26
N ASP A 310 21.29 -6.68 -5.45
CA ASP A 310 21.62 -5.36 -4.94
C ASP A 310 20.83 -4.26 -5.65
N LEU A 311 19.92 -3.59 -4.93
CA LEU A 311 19.17 -2.43 -5.43
C LEU A 311 19.79 -1.10 -4.99
N THR A 312 21.01 -1.09 -4.43
CA THR A 312 21.72 0.16 -4.09
C THR A 312 21.77 1.14 -5.27
N PRO A 313 22.00 0.74 -6.54
CA PRO A 313 21.96 1.68 -7.67
C PRO A 313 20.60 2.37 -7.86
N VAL A 314 19.48 1.68 -7.56
CA VAL A 314 18.14 2.28 -7.64
C VAL A 314 17.99 3.35 -6.55
N PHE A 315 18.37 3.02 -5.32
CA PHE A 315 18.19 3.95 -4.20
C PHE A 315 19.17 5.12 -4.26
N VAL A 316 20.45 4.86 -4.51
CA VAL A 316 21.51 5.87 -4.48
C VAL A 316 21.53 6.68 -5.77
N ASP A 317 21.63 6.04 -6.93
CA ASP A 317 21.85 6.77 -8.18
C ASP A 317 20.55 7.38 -8.70
N ARG A 318 19.46 6.60 -8.67
CA ARG A 318 18.16 7.05 -9.21
C ARG A 318 17.35 7.84 -8.19
N TRP A 319 17.39 7.47 -6.90
CA TRP A 319 16.60 8.14 -5.87
C TRP A 319 17.39 9.03 -4.91
N ARG A 320 18.70 9.17 -5.13
CA ARG A 320 19.58 10.06 -4.36
C ARG A 320 19.57 9.78 -2.86
N PHE A 321 19.35 8.52 -2.48
CA PHE A 321 19.52 8.08 -1.09
C PHE A 321 20.96 8.34 -0.67
N PRO A 322 21.21 9.17 0.37
CA PRO A 322 22.54 9.71 0.68
C PRO A 322 23.43 8.68 1.39
N LEU A 323 23.62 7.51 0.78
CA LEU A 323 24.42 6.44 1.37
C LEU A 323 25.91 6.72 1.16
N ALA A 324 26.70 6.69 2.23
CA ALA A 324 28.13 6.91 2.11
C ALA A 324 28.82 5.75 1.35
N PRO A 325 29.92 6.01 0.62
CA PRO A 325 30.62 4.99 -0.16
C PRO A 325 31.04 3.72 0.62
N PRO A 326 31.49 3.78 1.89
CA PRO A 326 31.79 2.59 2.67
C PRO A 326 30.57 1.68 2.85
N THR A 327 29.42 2.23 3.21
CA THR A 327 28.17 1.48 3.38
C THR A 327 27.68 0.89 2.05
N ALA A 328 27.76 1.65 0.96
CA ALA A 328 27.41 1.17 -0.38
C ALA A 328 28.29 -0.02 -0.82
N ARG A 329 29.60 0.05 -0.55
CA ARG A 329 30.52 -1.08 -0.82
C ARG A 329 30.17 -2.31 0.02
N ALA A 330 29.80 -2.14 1.29
CA ALA A 330 29.39 -3.25 2.15
C ALA A 330 28.13 -3.95 1.62
N LEU A 331 27.11 -3.19 1.18
CA LEU A 331 25.89 -3.74 0.60
C LEU A 331 26.14 -4.51 -0.71
N LYS A 332 27.10 -4.05 -1.53
CA LYS A 332 27.50 -4.75 -2.77
C LYS A 332 28.12 -6.12 -2.52
N MET A 333 28.70 -6.34 -1.33
CA MET A 333 29.30 -7.63 -0.94
C MET A 333 28.28 -8.65 -0.40
N VAL A 334 27.03 -8.23 -0.14
CA VAL A 334 25.97 -9.11 0.36
C VAL A 334 25.52 -10.08 -0.75
N GLN A 335 25.40 -11.36 -0.40
CA GLN A 335 24.85 -12.39 -1.29
C GLN A 335 23.32 -12.34 -1.28
N TRP A 336 22.75 -11.37 -2.01
CA TRP A 336 21.30 -11.10 -1.98
C TRP A 336 20.42 -12.26 -2.46
N SER A 337 20.96 -13.18 -3.26
CA SER A 337 20.24 -14.36 -3.76
C SER A 337 20.19 -15.52 -2.75
N ASP A 338 20.87 -15.39 -1.61
CA ASP A 338 20.82 -16.37 -0.53
C ASP A 338 19.40 -16.44 0.06
N LYS A 339 18.83 -17.65 0.08
CA LYS A 339 17.47 -17.89 0.59
C LYS A 339 17.39 -17.77 2.11
N ASP A 340 18.52 -17.96 2.79
CA ASP A 340 18.64 -17.91 4.24
C ASP A 340 19.14 -16.54 4.72
N LEU A 341 19.25 -15.55 3.82
CA LEU A 341 19.65 -14.19 4.15
C LEU A 341 18.73 -13.60 5.23
N ASP A 342 19.33 -13.28 6.39
CA ASP A 342 18.64 -12.56 7.45
C ASP A 342 18.88 -11.05 7.30
N PRO A 343 17.84 -10.23 7.02
CA PRO A 343 18.00 -8.78 6.93
C PRO A 343 18.53 -8.15 8.22
N VAL A 344 18.27 -8.75 9.40
CA VAL A 344 18.78 -8.26 10.69
C VAL A 344 20.29 -8.43 10.76
N VAL A 345 20.81 -9.57 10.28
CA VAL A 345 22.26 -9.82 10.27
C VAL A 345 22.94 -8.84 9.32
N VAL A 346 22.36 -8.61 8.15
CA VAL A 346 22.84 -7.57 7.22
C VAL A 346 22.86 -6.21 7.91
N LEU A 347 21.71 -5.75 8.43
CA LEU A 347 21.57 -4.43 9.04
C LEU A 347 22.49 -4.22 10.25
N LYS A 348 22.65 -5.22 11.13
CA LYS A 348 23.56 -5.13 12.28
C LYS A 348 25.04 -5.17 11.88
N GLY A 349 25.36 -5.83 10.77
CA GLY A 349 26.71 -5.85 10.21
C GLY A 349 27.08 -4.53 9.53
N LEU A 350 26.09 -3.73 9.11
CA LEU A 350 26.31 -2.39 8.59
C LEU A 350 26.60 -1.42 9.74
N LYS A 351 27.62 -0.59 9.57
CA LYS A 351 27.79 0.66 10.31
C LYS A 351 27.29 1.77 9.38
N PRO A 352 25.99 2.11 9.41
CA PRO A 352 25.41 2.97 8.40
C PRO A 352 26.01 4.37 8.50
N GLU A 353 26.75 4.74 7.47
CA GLU A 353 27.22 6.11 7.25
C GLU A 353 26.42 6.72 6.10
N PHE A 354 26.03 7.99 6.29
CA PHE A 354 25.31 8.77 5.31
C PHE A 354 26.16 9.96 4.86
N THR A 355 26.13 10.25 3.56
CA THR A 355 26.78 11.43 3.01
C THR A 355 26.11 12.68 3.60
N PRO A 356 26.87 13.65 4.13
CA PRO A 356 26.30 14.91 4.56
C PRO A 356 25.50 15.52 3.42
N ILE A 357 24.19 15.70 3.64
CA ILE A 357 23.37 16.43 2.69
C ILE A 357 23.73 17.89 2.90
N GLY A 358 24.38 18.51 1.91
CA GLY A 358 24.64 19.94 1.94
C GLY A 358 23.35 20.66 2.30
N THR A 359 23.42 21.56 3.28
CA THR A 359 22.28 22.43 3.60
C THR A 359 21.90 23.14 2.30
N PRO A 360 20.65 23.02 1.83
CA PRO A 360 20.21 23.69 0.61
C PRO A 360 20.44 25.20 0.67
#